data_AF-A0A2R6NGL7-F1
#
_entry.id   AF-A0A2R6NGL7-F1
#
_cell.length_a   1.000
_cell.length_b   1.000
_cell.length_c   1.000
_cell.angle_alpha   90.00
_cell.angle_beta   90.00
_cell.angle_gamma   90.00
#
_symmetry.space_group_name_H-M   'P 1'
#
loop_
_entity.id
_entity.type
_entity.pdbx_description
1 polymer ?
#
loop_
_entity_poly.entity_id
_entity_poly.type
_entity_poly.pdbx_seq_one_letter_code
_entity_poly.pdbx_strand_id
1 'polypeptide(L)'
;MPNPRGRNGFNPSPPDEKLRPCIERYVSRGFTNREIAVKLREQFDHNVFSLSEALVKKKRSQWGIRSARGQAHTLESIAPAVEAIHARFPSIGCRVMKRMLLRENQISVSK
;
A
#
# COMPACT_ATOMS: atom_id res chain seq x y z
N MET A 1 -38.84 4.62 9.73
CA MET A 1 -38.99 5.08 8.33
C MET A 1 -37.61 5.24 7.71
N PRO A 2 -37.31 4.69 6.51
CA PRO A 2 -36.08 4.98 5.80
C PRO A 2 -36.16 6.35 5.11
N ASN A 3 -35.02 7.04 5.03
CA ASN A 3 -34.87 8.44 4.62
C ASN A 3 -35.22 8.68 3.13
N PRO A 4 -36.14 9.61 2.78
CA PRO A 4 -36.64 9.83 1.41
C PRO A 4 -35.70 10.63 0.49
N ARG A 5 -34.55 11.12 0.97
CA ARG A 5 -33.61 11.94 0.20
C ARG A 5 -32.41 11.12 -0.28
N GLY A 6 -32.66 10.10 -1.09
CA GLY A 6 -31.65 9.22 -1.69
C GLY A 6 -30.65 9.94 -2.62
N ARG A 7 -29.82 10.82 -2.05
CA ARG A 7 -28.73 11.53 -2.73
C ARG A 7 -27.46 11.40 -1.91
N ASN A 8 -27.16 10.19 -1.48
CA ASN A 8 -25.78 9.83 -1.18
C ASN A 8 -25.10 9.81 -2.55
N GLY A 9 -24.31 10.84 -2.88
CA GLY A 9 -23.44 10.86 -4.06
C GLY A 9 -22.40 9.75 -3.94
N PHE A 10 -22.84 8.51 -4.18
CA PHE A 10 -22.00 7.34 -4.12
C PHE A 10 -21.27 7.28 -5.46
N ASN A 11 -20.26 8.13 -5.61
CA ASN A 11 -19.33 7.96 -6.73
C ASN A 11 -18.76 6.56 -6.58
N PRO A 12 -18.94 5.68 -7.57
CA PRO A 12 -18.56 4.28 -7.47
C PRO A 12 -17.07 4.16 -7.15
N SER A 13 -16.68 3.02 -6.58
CA SER A 13 -15.26 2.65 -6.55
C SER A 13 -14.84 2.36 -7.99
N PRO A 14 -13.61 2.73 -8.40
CA PRO A 14 -13.05 2.21 -9.64
C PRO A 14 -13.07 0.68 -9.64
N PRO A 15 -13.13 0.04 -10.82
CA PRO A 15 -13.02 -1.41 -10.96
C PRO A 15 -11.77 -1.95 -10.25
N ASP A 16 -11.96 -2.97 -9.43
CA ASP A 16 -10.89 -3.53 -8.59
C ASP A 16 -9.73 -4.09 -9.41
N GLU A 17 -10.01 -4.59 -10.62
CA GLU A 17 -9.02 -5.10 -11.58
C GLU A 17 -7.97 -4.07 -11.96
N LYS A 18 -8.38 -2.80 -12.10
CA LYS A 18 -7.46 -1.69 -12.42
C LYS A 18 -6.85 -1.09 -11.17
N LEU A 19 -7.60 -1.07 -10.07
CA LEU A 19 -7.20 -0.41 -8.84
C LEU A 19 -6.15 -1.20 -8.05
N ARG A 20 -6.30 -2.53 -7.99
CA ARG A 20 -5.42 -3.44 -7.26
C ARG A 20 -3.95 -3.37 -7.69
N PRO A 21 -3.60 -3.55 -8.97
CA PRO A 21 -2.20 -3.51 -9.39
C PRO A 21 -1.56 -2.13 -9.15
N CYS A 22 -2.34 -1.04 -9.24
CA CYS A 22 -1.85 0.30 -8.91
C CYS A 22 -1.51 0.41 -7.42
N ILE A 23 -2.43 0.00 -6.53
CA ILE A 23 -2.21 0.06 -5.09
C ILE A 23 -1.02 -0.83 -4.67
N GLU A 24 -0.94 -2.06 -5.18
CA GLU A 24 0.19 -2.97 -4.90
C GLU A 24 1.53 -2.37 -5.35
N ARG A 25 1.58 -1.79 -6.55
CA ARG A 25 2.77 -1.11 -7.07
C ARG A 25 3.19 0.09 -6.22
N TYR A 26 2.25 0.87 -5.70
CA TYR A 26 2.60 1.99 -4.85
C TYR A 26 3.00 1.54 -3.44
N VAL A 27 2.38 0.50 -2.91
CA VAL A 27 2.77 -0.06 -1.61
C VAL A 27 4.18 -0.65 -1.65
N SER A 28 4.55 -1.39 -2.72
CA SER A 28 5.91 -1.93 -2.87
C SER A 28 6.99 -0.86 -3.04
N ARG A 29 6.60 0.36 -3.41
CA ARG A 29 7.48 1.54 -3.47
C ARG A 29 7.54 2.33 -2.15
N GLY A 30 6.75 1.93 -1.15
CA GLY A 30 6.75 2.55 0.18
C GLY A 30 5.87 3.78 0.31
N PHE A 31 4.93 4.02 -0.62
CA PHE A 31 3.99 5.13 -0.51
C PHE A 31 2.99 4.90 0.64
N THR A 32 2.66 5.99 1.34
CA THR A 32 1.61 6.04 2.37
C THR A 32 0.22 6.03 1.74
N ASN A 33 -0.82 5.67 2.49
CA ASN A 33 -2.20 5.66 1.97
C ASN A 33 -2.63 7.02 1.41
N ARG A 34 -2.21 8.11 2.06
CA ARG A 34 -2.45 9.48 1.59
C ARG A 34 -1.80 9.73 0.23
N GLU A 35 -0.54 9.38 0.06
CA GLU A 35 0.17 9.55 -1.21
C GLU A 35 -0.40 8.66 -2.32
N ILE A 36 -0.77 7.41 -1.98
CA ILE A 36 -1.46 6.50 -2.90
C ILE A 36 -2.76 7.13 -3.39
N ALA A 37 -3.58 7.70 -2.49
CA ALA A 37 -4.83 8.34 -2.87
C ALA A 37 -4.60 9.54 -3.80
N VAL A 38 -3.57 10.36 -3.55
CA VAL A 38 -3.20 11.48 -4.45
C VAL A 38 -2.78 10.95 -5.82
N LYS A 39 -1.92 9.93 -5.88
CA LYS A 39 -1.47 9.33 -7.14
C LYS A 39 -2.58 8.65 -7.92
N LEU A 40 -3.52 8.02 -7.24
CA LEU A 40 -4.70 7.46 -7.90
C LEU A 40 -5.58 8.56 -8.49
N ARG A 41 -5.73 9.72 -7.84
CA ARG A 41 -6.49 10.86 -8.39
C ARG A 41 -5.82 11.49 -9.61
N GLU A 42 -4.50 11.42 -9.73
CA GLU A 42 -3.79 11.84 -10.94
C GLU A 42 -4.04 10.89 -12.12
N GLN A 43 -4.33 9.61 -11.85
CA GLN A 43 -4.48 8.57 -12.88
C GLN A 43 -5.93 8.26 -13.26
N PHE A 44 -6.86 8.46 -12.33
CA PHE A 44 -8.28 8.20 -12.50
C PHE A 44 -9.06 9.49 -12.37
N ASP A 45 -10.11 9.64 -13.17
CA ASP A 45 -10.95 10.84 -13.10
C ASP A 45 -11.66 10.94 -11.75
N HIS A 46 -11.21 11.91 -10.95
CA HIS A 46 -11.76 12.21 -9.63
C HIS A 46 -13.21 12.69 -9.65
N ASN A 47 -13.71 13.14 -10.81
CA ASN A 47 -15.12 13.49 -10.97
C ASN A 47 -16.02 12.26 -11.06
N VAL A 48 -15.48 11.15 -11.54
CA VAL A 48 -16.21 9.89 -11.73
C VAL A 48 -16.08 8.97 -10.51
N PHE A 49 -14.90 8.93 -9.87
CA PHE A 49 -14.60 7.99 -8.79
C PHE A 49 -14.18 8.67 -7.49
N SER A 50 -14.75 8.22 -6.35
CA SER A 50 -14.42 8.76 -5.03
C SER A 50 -13.13 8.14 -4.46
N LEU A 51 -11.97 8.63 -4.91
CA LEU A 51 -10.68 8.15 -4.43
C LEU A 51 -10.26 8.86 -3.13
N SER A 52 -10.58 8.26 -1.99
CA SER A 52 -10.19 8.74 -0.65
C SER A 52 -9.15 7.83 0.01
N GLU A 53 -8.42 8.37 0.99
CA GLU A 53 -7.51 7.57 1.81
C GLU A 53 -8.25 6.41 2.53
N ALA A 54 -9.49 6.66 2.98
CA ALA A 54 -10.34 5.65 3.60
C ALA A 54 -10.67 4.50 2.65
N LEU A 55 -10.93 4.79 1.37
CA LEU A 55 -11.15 3.77 0.34
C LEU A 55 -9.88 2.93 0.14
N VAL A 56 -8.72 3.57 0.01
CA VAL A 56 -7.42 2.87 -0.11
C VAL A 56 -7.19 1.95 1.09
N LYS A 57 -7.44 2.44 2.32
CA LYS A 57 -7.33 1.64 3.54
C LYS A 57 -8.27 0.43 3.53
N LYS A 58 -9.53 0.62 3.12
CA LYS A 58 -10.53 -0.46 3.00
C LYS A 58 -10.10 -1.51 1.98
N LYS A 59 -9.71 -1.08 0.78
CA LYS A 59 -9.26 -1.98 -0.30
C LYS A 59 -8.01 -2.75 0.07
N ARG A 60 -7.01 -2.09 0.66
CA ARG A 60 -5.83 -2.75 1.22
C ARG A 60 -6.19 -3.82 2.25
N SER A 61 -7.12 -3.53 3.16
CA SER A 61 -7.59 -4.50 4.14
C SER A 61 -8.29 -5.70 3.49
N GLN A 62 -9.13 -5.44 2.48
CA GLN A 62 -9.85 -6.50 1.74
C GLN A 62 -8.88 -7.41 0.96
N TRP A 63 -7.81 -6.86 0.40
CA TRP A 63 -6.82 -7.62 -0.37
C TRP A 63 -5.64 -8.14 0.46
N GLY A 64 -5.66 -7.94 1.78
CA GLY A 64 -4.58 -8.41 2.66
C GLY A 64 -3.26 -7.66 2.52
N ILE A 65 -3.24 -6.46 1.95
CA ILE A 65 -2.03 -5.64 1.76
C ILE A 65 -1.69 -4.90 3.06
N ARG A 66 -1.00 -5.58 3.96
CA ARG A 66 -0.70 -5.10 5.31
C ARG A 66 0.45 -4.08 5.34
N SER A 67 0.46 -3.21 6.35
CA SER A 67 1.59 -2.31 6.67
C SER A 67 2.57 -3.03 7.61
N ALA A 68 3.75 -2.44 7.84
CA ALA A 68 4.78 -3.00 8.75
C ALA A 68 4.22 -3.58 10.06
N ARG A 69 3.44 -2.79 10.80
CA ARG A 69 2.82 -3.24 12.06
C ARG A 69 1.81 -4.39 11.86
N GLY A 70 1.11 -4.42 10.73
CA GLY A 70 0.16 -5.47 10.40
C GLY A 70 0.80 -6.74 9.85
N GLN A 71 2.06 -6.70 9.42
CA GLN A 71 2.78 -7.88 8.94
C GLN A 71 3.26 -8.78 10.09
N ALA A 72 3.42 -8.22 11.30
CA ALA A 72 3.81 -8.94 12.51
C ALA A 72 5.12 -9.76 12.35
N HIS A 73 6.04 -9.27 11.51
CA HIS A 73 7.36 -9.88 11.37
C HIS A 73 8.18 -9.72 12.65
N THR A 74 8.83 -10.81 13.08
CA THR A 74 9.83 -10.84 14.16
C THR A 74 11.24 -10.66 13.59
N LEU A 75 12.21 -10.38 14.46
CA LEU A 75 13.63 -10.32 14.06
C LEU A 75 14.07 -11.60 13.34
N GLU A 76 13.67 -12.76 13.87
CA GLU A 76 13.96 -14.08 13.28
C GLU A 76 13.39 -14.22 11.88
N SER A 77 12.17 -13.73 11.63
CA SER A 77 11.54 -13.80 10.31
C SER A 77 12.16 -12.86 9.28
N ILE A 78 12.81 -11.77 9.72
CA ILE A 78 13.41 -10.75 8.85
C ILE A 78 14.89 -11.05 8.58
N ALA A 79 15.59 -11.68 9.53
CA ALA A 79 17.03 -11.92 9.49
C ALA A 79 17.51 -12.58 8.17
N PRO A 80 16.87 -13.64 7.65
CA PRO A 80 17.31 -14.28 6.40
C PRO A 80 17.27 -13.32 5.19
N ALA A 81 16.24 -12.47 5.12
CA ALA A 81 16.11 -11.49 4.04
C ALA A 81 17.15 -10.38 4.16
N VAL A 82 17.49 -9.96 5.39
CA VAL A 82 18.54 -8.97 5.65
C VAL A 82 19.91 -9.52 5.26
N GLU A 83 20.23 -10.74 5.68
CA GLU A 83 21.49 -11.41 5.36
C GLU A 83 21.66 -11.58 3.84
N ALA A 84 20.61 -12.00 3.13
CA ALA A 84 20.65 -12.15 1.66
C ALA A 84 20.88 -10.82 0.92
N ILE A 85 20.39 -9.70 1.45
CA ILE A 85 20.65 -8.37 0.86
C ILE A 85 22.04 -7.89 1.25
N HIS A 86 22.47 -8.10 2.49
CA HIS A 86 23.79 -7.71 2.98
C HIS A 86 24.92 -8.48 2.28
N ALA A 87 24.73 -9.77 1.99
CA ALA A 87 25.68 -10.58 1.22
C ALA A 87 25.88 -10.03 -0.21
N ARG A 88 24.83 -9.47 -0.82
CA ARG A 88 24.91 -8.83 -2.15
C ARG A 88 25.48 -7.41 -2.07
N PHE A 89 25.18 -6.68 -1.00
CA PHE A 89 25.58 -5.28 -0.84
C PHE A 89 26.11 -5.03 0.59
N PRO A 90 27.37 -5.38 0.90
CA PRO A 90 27.91 -5.31 2.26
C PRO A 90 28.00 -3.89 2.83
N SER A 91 28.12 -2.87 1.97
CA SER A 91 28.23 -1.46 2.37
C SER A 91 26.88 -0.72 2.33
N ILE A 92 25.76 -1.44 2.21
CA ILE A 92 24.44 -0.82 2.05
C ILE A 92 23.99 -0.12 3.33
N GLY A 93 23.61 1.16 3.22
CA GLY A 93 23.05 1.89 4.35
C GLY A 93 21.64 1.40 4.72
N CYS A 94 21.25 1.55 5.99
CA CYS A 94 19.97 1.08 6.54
C CYS A 94 18.74 1.55 5.74
N ARG A 95 18.76 2.78 5.21
CA ARG A 95 17.64 3.33 4.41
C ARG A 95 17.46 2.60 3.06
N VAL A 96 18.55 2.14 2.47
CA VAL A 96 18.51 1.40 1.20
C VAL A 96 18.14 -0.05 1.48
N MET A 97 18.69 -0.64 2.56
CA MET A 97 18.29 -1.97 3.05
C MET A 97 16.77 -2.09 3.24
N LYS A 98 16.15 -1.15 3.97
CA LYS A 98 14.68 -1.12 4.18
C LYS A 98 13.90 -1.05 2.86
N ARG A 99 14.39 -0.32 1.87
CA ARG A 99 13.75 -0.24 0.53
C ARG A 99 13.90 -1.54 -0.24
N MET A 100 15.05 -2.21 -0.17
CA MET A 100 15.26 -3.51 -0.80
C MET A 100 14.41 -4.61 -0.16
N LEU A 101 14.31 -4.63 1.17
CA LEU A 101 13.41 -5.54 1.90
C LEU A 101 11.96 -5.39 1.44
N LEU A 102 11.48 -4.16 1.28
CA LEU A 102 10.12 -3.90 0.81
C LEU A 102 9.92 -4.29 -0.65
N ARG A 103 10.90 -4.02 -1.51
CA ARG A 103 10.78 -4.25 -2.95
C ARG A 103 10.91 -5.72 -3.32
N GLU A 104 11.86 -6.43 -2.73
CA GLU A 104 12.18 -7.81 -3.08
C GLU A 104 11.41 -8.83 -2.23
N ASN A 105 11.26 -8.55 -0.94
CA ASN A 105 10.67 -9.51 0.00
C ASN A 105 9.28 -9.08 0.50
N GLN A 106 8.76 -7.94 0.05
CA GLN A 106 7.52 -7.33 0.55
C GLN A 106 7.53 -7.08 2.07
N ILE A 107 8.72 -7.03 2.70
CA ILE A 107 8.88 -6.82 4.14
C ILE A 107 8.97 -5.31 4.41
N SER A 108 8.01 -4.79 5.14
CA SER A 108 7.99 -3.40 5.57
C SER A 108 8.51 -3.28 6.99
N VAL A 109 9.60 -2.53 7.18
CA VAL A 109 10.19 -2.25 8.50
C VAL A 109 9.90 -0.81 8.88
N SER A 110 9.31 -0.58 10.06
CA SER A 110 9.04 0.76 10.56
C SER A 110 10.33 1.57 10.78
N LYS A 111 10.17 2.89 10.88
CA LYS A 111 11.30 3.82 10.99
C LYS A 111 12.13 3.54 12.23
#